data_AF-A0A093YKN4-F1
#
_entry.id   AF-A0A093YKN4-F1
#
_cell.length_a   1.000
_cell.length_b   1.000
_cell.length_c   1.000
_cell.angle_alpha   90.00
_cell.angle_beta   90.00
_cell.angle_gamma   90.00
#
_symmetry.space_group_name_H-M   'P 1'
#
loop_
_entity.id
_entity.type
_entity.pdbx_description
1 polymer ?
#
loop_
_entity_poly.entity_id
_entity_poly.type
_entity_poly.pdbx_seq_one_letter_code
_entity_poly.pdbx_strand_id
1 'polypeptide(L)'
;MSFLFKSSPSSPLSQRRKATDTKGNMAASLSLRTPEEAVARIAYLSSDVIVSVQPSQDVQSGFSTHLQTYASNKDQSVVAASESRIPDIQTVRQNADPLLSVFAPIRSGKLTSVTT
;
A
#
# COMPACT_ATOMS: atom_id res chain seq x y z
N MET A 1 -9.44 -64.88 -2.34
CA MET A 1 -9.79 -64.58 -3.74
C MET A 1 -10.15 -63.11 -3.82
N SER A 2 -9.30 -62.37 -4.51
CA SER A 2 -9.26 -60.92 -4.66
C SER A 2 -10.34 -60.45 -5.63
N PHE A 3 -11.25 -59.59 -5.16
CA PHE A 3 -12.15 -58.86 -6.04
C PHE A 3 -11.65 -57.43 -6.19
N LEU A 4 -11.17 -57.16 -7.40
CA LEU A 4 -10.78 -55.86 -7.95
C LEU A 4 -11.86 -54.80 -7.67
N PHE A 5 -11.52 -53.76 -6.91
CA PHE A 5 -12.28 -52.51 -6.93
C PHE A 5 -12.04 -51.81 -8.27
N LYS A 6 -13.08 -51.82 -9.10
CA LYS A 6 -13.16 -51.11 -10.38
C LYS A 6 -13.24 -49.60 -10.11
N SER A 7 -12.40 -48.85 -10.82
CA SER A 7 -12.32 -47.39 -10.81
C SER A 7 -13.67 -46.73 -11.09
N SER A 8 -14.03 -45.73 -10.29
CA SER A 8 -15.18 -44.86 -10.52
C SER A 8 -14.90 -43.94 -11.71
N PRO A 9 -15.80 -43.84 -12.71
CA PRO A 9 -15.64 -42.91 -13.82
C PRO A 9 -15.79 -41.46 -13.36
N SER A 10 -14.86 -40.65 -13.83
CA SER A 10 -14.77 -39.20 -13.72
C SER A 10 -16.12 -38.47 -13.86
N SER A 11 -16.47 -37.68 -12.86
CA SER A 11 -17.55 -36.70 -12.94
C SER A 11 -17.16 -35.55 -13.90
N PRO A 12 -17.98 -35.24 -14.92
CA PRO A 12 -17.63 -34.27 -15.97
C PRO A 12 -17.66 -32.80 -15.52
N LEU A 13 -17.92 -32.52 -14.25
CA LEU A 13 -17.96 -31.14 -13.70
C LEU A 13 -16.60 -30.63 -13.18
N SER A 14 -15.57 -31.47 -13.14
CA SER A 14 -14.25 -31.08 -12.58
C SER A 14 -13.21 -30.67 -13.62
N GLN A 15 -13.51 -30.75 -14.93
CA GLN A 15 -12.56 -30.40 -16.00
C GLN A 15 -12.79 -29.02 -16.64
N ARG A 16 -13.81 -28.25 -16.22
CA ARG A 16 -14.08 -26.91 -16.75
C ARG A 16 -13.45 -25.78 -15.91
N ARG A 17 -12.17 -25.92 -15.55
CA ARG A 17 -11.32 -24.81 -15.06
C ARG A 17 -9.90 -24.86 -15.61
N LYS A 18 -9.74 -25.27 -16.87
CA LYS A 18 -8.52 -25.01 -17.65
C LYS A 18 -8.92 -24.50 -19.03
N ALA A 19 -9.27 -23.22 -19.07
CA ALA A 19 -9.27 -22.44 -20.30
C ALA A 19 -8.93 -21.00 -19.91
N THR A 20 -7.65 -20.68 -20.07
CA THR A 20 -7.14 -19.39 -20.57
C THR A 20 -7.80 -18.14 -20.02
N ASP A 21 -7.19 -17.56 -18.99
CA ASP A 21 -7.17 -16.10 -18.86
C ASP A 21 -5.74 -15.66 -18.54
N THR A 22 -4.95 -15.53 -19.60
CA THR A 22 -3.72 -14.72 -19.60
C THR A 22 -4.17 -13.26 -19.54
N LYS A 23 -4.59 -12.81 -18.36
CA LYS A 23 -4.97 -11.42 -18.10
C LYS A 23 -4.22 -10.98 -16.87
N GLY A 24 -3.32 -10.03 -17.09
CA GLY A 24 -2.19 -9.71 -16.23
C GLY A 24 -2.53 -9.66 -14.75
N ASN A 25 -1.67 -10.29 -13.95
CA ASN A 25 -1.38 -9.96 -12.56
C ASN A 25 -2.50 -9.19 -11.84
N MET A 26 -3.67 -9.82 -11.70
CA MET A 26 -4.76 -9.24 -10.91
C MET A 26 -4.31 -9.28 -9.46
N ALA A 27 -3.80 -8.12 -9.01
CA ALA A 27 -3.46 -7.73 -7.64
C ALA A 27 -3.11 -8.91 -6.72
N ALA A 28 -1.80 -9.12 -6.49
CA ALA A 28 -1.32 -9.91 -5.36
C ALA A 28 -2.25 -9.66 -4.17
N SER A 29 -2.91 -10.71 -3.68
CA SER A 29 -3.99 -10.66 -2.69
C SER A 29 -3.75 -9.54 -1.69
N LEU A 30 -4.46 -8.42 -1.88
CA LEU A 30 -4.24 -7.16 -1.17
C LEU A 30 -4.87 -7.31 0.23
N SER A 31 -4.24 -8.12 1.09
CA SER A 31 -4.71 -8.31 2.45
C SER A 31 -4.21 -7.14 3.29
N LEU A 32 -5.05 -6.11 3.43
CA LEU A 32 -4.86 -5.04 4.41
C LEU A 32 -5.14 -5.60 5.80
N ARG A 33 -4.19 -5.48 6.72
CA ARG A 33 -4.28 -6.11 8.04
C ARG A 33 -4.89 -5.16 9.07
N THR A 34 -4.65 -3.87 8.92
CA THR A 34 -5.08 -2.83 9.86
C THR A 34 -5.63 -1.60 9.13
N PRO A 35 -6.52 -0.82 9.76
CA PRO A 35 -6.97 0.44 9.18
C PRO A 35 -5.82 1.43 9.00
N GLU A 36 -4.82 1.41 9.88
CA GLU A 36 -3.64 2.28 9.79
C GLU A 36 -2.83 1.97 8.53
N GLU A 37 -2.64 0.69 8.20
CA GLU A 37 -2.00 0.26 6.96
C GLU A 37 -2.78 0.75 5.74
N ALA A 38 -4.11 0.62 5.77
CA ALA A 38 -4.97 1.06 4.67
C ALA A 38 -4.84 2.56 4.40
N VAL A 39 -4.90 3.39 5.45
CA VAL A 39 -4.77 4.84 5.35
C VAL A 39 -3.36 5.25 4.92
N ALA A 40 -2.32 4.65 5.52
CA ALA A 40 -0.94 4.90 5.13
C ALA A 40 -0.70 4.59 3.64
N ARG A 41 -1.28 3.51 3.14
CA ARG A 41 -1.20 3.13 1.74
C ARG A 41 -1.90 4.12 0.82
N ILE A 42 -3.10 4.57 1.17
CA ILE A 42 -3.81 5.60 0.40
C ILE A 42 -2.99 6.89 0.37
N ALA A 43 -2.53 7.37 1.52
CA ALA A 43 -1.71 8.58 1.62
C ALA A 43 -0.44 8.47 0.76
N TYR A 44 0.22 7.31 0.80
CA TYR A 44 1.42 7.04 0.00
C TYR A 44 1.16 7.06 -1.50
N LEU A 45 0.09 6.42 -1.96
CA LEU A 45 -0.21 6.33 -3.40
C LEU A 45 -0.79 7.62 -3.98
N SER A 46 -1.35 8.51 -3.15
CA SER A 46 -2.10 9.69 -3.59
C SER A 46 -1.38 11.03 -3.37
N SER A 47 -0.15 11.03 -2.86
CA SER A 47 0.58 12.25 -2.52
C SER A 47 1.92 12.36 -3.24
N ASP A 48 2.36 13.61 -3.43
CA ASP A 48 3.74 13.99 -3.72
C ASP A 48 4.56 14.13 -2.43
N VAL A 49 3.93 14.67 -1.38
CA VAL A 49 4.54 14.91 -0.06
C VAL A 49 3.63 14.37 1.03
N ILE A 50 4.20 13.68 2.00
CA ILE A 50 3.49 13.14 3.15
C ILE A 50 4.10 13.73 4.41
N VAL A 51 3.32 14.51 5.14
CA VAL A 51 3.72 15.01 6.46
C VAL A 51 3.31 13.99 7.51
N SER A 52 4.29 13.20 7.95
CA SER A 52 4.12 12.16 8.95
C SER A 52 4.34 12.75 10.34
N VAL A 53 3.25 12.98 11.08
CA VAL A 53 3.32 13.52 12.43
C VAL A 53 3.59 12.38 13.41
N GLN A 54 4.58 12.57 14.26
CA GLN A 54 5.02 11.60 15.27
C GLN A 54 4.86 12.18 16.69
N PRO A 55 4.41 11.36 17.67
CA PRO A 55 4.32 11.78 19.07
C PRO A 55 5.64 12.31 19.62
N SER A 56 6.75 11.67 19.27
CA SER A 56 8.10 12.12 19.60
C SER A 56 9.09 11.63 18.54
N GLN A 57 10.34 12.09 18.60
CA GLN A 57 11.36 11.76 17.59
C GLN A 57 11.71 10.26 17.56
N ASP A 58 11.56 9.56 18.68
CA ASP A 58 11.85 8.13 18.81
C ASP A 58 10.60 7.25 18.82
N VAL A 59 9.40 7.85 18.88
CA VAL A 59 8.13 7.11 18.91
C VAL A 59 7.44 7.22 17.56
N GLN A 60 7.45 6.09 16.84
CA GLN A 60 6.75 5.94 15.58
C GLN A 60 5.23 6.02 15.79
N SER A 61 4.51 6.62 14.83
CA SER A 61 3.05 6.54 14.78
C SER A 61 2.62 5.23 14.13
N GLY A 62 1.34 4.86 14.28
CA GLY A 62 0.79 3.67 13.62
C GLY A 62 0.95 3.71 12.09
N PHE A 63 1.05 4.90 11.51
CA PHE A 63 1.22 5.10 10.07
C PHE A 63 2.69 5.13 9.64
N SER A 64 3.59 5.69 10.46
CA SER A 64 4.97 5.98 10.04
C SER A 64 5.77 4.72 9.72
N THR A 65 5.52 3.61 10.42
CA THR A 65 6.15 2.31 10.12
C THR A 65 5.76 1.79 8.73
N HIS A 66 4.48 1.89 8.37
CA HIS A 66 4.00 1.48 7.03
C HIS A 66 4.58 2.39 5.94
N LEU A 67 4.56 3.71 6.16
CA LEU A 67 5.12 4.69 5.22
C LEU A 67 6.62 4.49 4.99
N GLN A 68 7.40 4.24 6.05
CA GLN A 68 8.82 3.93 5.93
C GLN A 68 9.07 2.63 5.18
N THR A 69 8.23 1.61 5.39
CA THR A 69 8.33 0.33 4.68
C THR A 69 8.10 0.52 3.17
N TYR A 70 7.08 1.29 2.78
CA TYR A 70 6.79 1.58 1.37
C TYR A 70 7.93 2.39 0.72
N ALA A 71 8.46 3.39 1.44
CA ALA A 71 9.60 4.17 0.97
C ALA A 71 10.89 3.33 0.86
N SER A 72 11.15 2.42 1.83
CA SER A 72 12.33 1.55 1.78
C SER A 72 12.26 0.56 0.62
N ASN A 73 11.06 0.11 0.27
CA ASN A 73 10.82 -0.74 -0.89
C ASN A 73 10.84 0.03 -2.21
N LYS A 74 10.88 1.37 -2.15
CA LYS A 74 10.78 2.28 -3.29
C LYS A 74 9.49 2.05 -4.08
N ASP A 75 8.40 1.79 -3.36
CA ASP A 75 7.09 1.63 -3.96
C ASP A 75 6.73 2.93 -4.69
N GLN A 76 6.19 2.80 -5.91
CA GLN A 76 5.80 3.96 -6.71
C GLN A 76 4.40 4.43 -6.31
N SER A 77 4.29 5.73 -6.06
CA SER A 77 3.02 6.44 -5.93
C SER A 77 2.34 6.55 -7.30
N VAL A 78 1.01 6.60 -7.28
CA VAL A 78 0.19 6.73 -8.48
C VAL A 78 0.20 8.17 -8.98
N VAL A 79 0.29 9.13 -8.07
CA VAL A 79 0.12 10.56 -8.38
C VAL A 79 1.41 11.37 -8.23
N ALA A 80 2.45 10.81 -7.58
CA ALA A 80 3.71 11.53 -7.40
C ALA A 80 4.32 11.97 -8.73
N ALA A 81 4.57 13.28 -8.87
CA ALA A 81 5.12 13.91 -10.06
C ALA A 81 6.66 13.82 -10.15
N SER A 82 7.32 13.27 -9.13
CA SER A 82 8.77 13.05 -9.13
C SER A 82 9.18 12.01 -10.19
N GLU A 83 10.42 12.11 -10.70
CA GLU A 83 10.94 11.17 -11.71
C GLU A 83 10.92 9.72 -11.20
N SER A 84 11.23 9.53 -9.92
CA SER A 84 11.17 8.22 -9.25
C SER A 84 9.74 7.76 -8.93
N ARG A 85 8.75 8.66 -9.01
CA ARG A 85 7.38 8.50 -8.49
C ARG A 85 7.33 8.06 -7.03
N ILE A 86 8.36 8.36 -6.25
CA ILE A 86 8.38 8.08 -4.82
C ILE A 86 7.98 9.38 -4.11
N PRO A 87 6.98 9.35 -3.20
CA PRO A 87 6.57 10.50 -2.43
C PRO A 87 7.65 10.90 -1.40
N ASP A 88 7.77 12.18 -1.13
CA ASP A 88 8.65 12.72 -0.08
C ASP A 88 7.98 12.61 1.29
N ILE A 89 8.61 11.94 2.25
CA ILE A 89 8.06 11.74 3.60
C ILE A 89 8.76 12.68 4.56
N GLN A 90 8.02 13.66 5.06
CA GLN A 90 8.50 14.64 6.03
C GLN A 90 8.00 14.28 7.42
N THR A 91 8.91 13.85 8.29
CA THR A 91 8.59 13.55 9.68
C THR A 91 8.55 14.84 10.50
N VAL A 92 7.41 15.09 11.15
CA VAL A 92 7.18 16.27 11.99
C VAL A 92 6.75 15.84 13.38
N ARG A 93 7.20 16.53 14.42
CA ARG A 93 6.77 16.24 15.79
C ARG A 93 5.41 16.86 16.08
N GLN A 94 4.60 16.24 16.94
CA GLN A 94 3.30 16.78 17.36
C GLN A 94 3.38 18.19 17.99
N ASN A 95 4.53 18.58 18.54
CA ASN A 95 4.72 19.93 19.10
C ASN A 95 5.14 20.99 18.07
N ALA A 96 5.50 20.60 16.85
CA ALA A 96 5.65 21.51 15.72
C ALA A 96 4.29 21.66 15.03
N ASP A 97 4.08 22.78 14.33
CA ASP A 97 2.81 23.02 13.62
C ASP A 97 2.79 22.25 12.29
N PRO A 98 2.01 21.15 12.16
CA PRO A 98 1.96 20.37 10.94
C PRO A 98 1.30 21.13 9.78
N LEU A 99 0.42 22.10 10.06
CA LEU A 99 -0.23 22.89 9.01
C LEU A 99 0.74 23.87 8.36
N LEU A 100 1.65 24.42 9.17
CA LEU A 100 2.74 25.25 8.65
C LEU A 100 3.70 24.45 7.77
N SER A 101 4.02 23.20 8.14
CA SER A 101 4.86 22.30 7.32
C SER A 101 4.24 22.02 5.94
N VAL A 102 2.91 21.96 5.87
CA VAL A 102 2.15 21.70 4.64
C VAL A 102 2.07 22.92 3.72
N PHE A 103 2.25 24.14 4.24
CA PHE A 103 2.06 25.37 3.49
C PHE A 103 2.94 25.47 2.24
N ALA A 104 4.25 25.23 2.38
CA ALA A 104 5.18 25.34 1.26
C ALA A 104 4.92 24.28 0.16
N PRO A 105 4.74 22.99 0.48
CA PRO A 105 4.34 21.97 -0.50
C PRO A 105 3.06 22.32 -1.26
N ILE A 106 1.97 22.69 -0.57
CA ILE A 106 0.71 23.02 -1.24
C ILE A 106 0.85 24.27 -2.11
N ARG A 107 1.56 25.30 -1.64
CA ARG A 107 1.81 26.51 -2.42
C ARG A 107 2.61 26.22 -3.70
N SER A 108 3.46 25.20 -3.68
CA SER A 108 4.21 24.72 -4.86
C SER A 108 3.39 23.83 -5.80
N GLY A 109 2.11 23.58 -5.50
CA GLY A 109 1.22 22.75 -6.31
C GLY A 109 1.35 21.25 -6.05
N LYS A 110 2.06 20.83 -4.99
CA LYS A 110 2.24 19.42 -4.65
C LYS A 110 1.03 18.87 -3.89
N LEU A 111 0.58 17.68 -4.27
CA LEU A 111 -0.45 16.96 -3.51
C LEU A 111 0.14 16.50 -2.19
N THR A 112 -0.43 16.99 -1.09
CA THR A 112 0.14 16.81 0.24
C THR A 112 -0.88 16.16 1.17
N SER A 113 -0.47 15.09 1.84
CA SER A 113 -1.28 14.43 2.88
C SER A 113 -0.61 14.57 4.25
N VAL A 114 -1.42 14.57 5.31
CA VAL A 114 -0.96 14.61 6.70
C VAL A 114 -1.49 13.39 7.44
N THR A 115 -0.62 12.70 8.18
CA THR A 115 -1.00 11.58 9.07
C THR A 115 -0.60 11.91 10.50
N THR A 116 -1.51 11.80 11.46
CA THR A 116 -1.33 12.18 12.87
C THR A 116 -1.56 11.05 13.85
#